data_AF-A0A7U6LXH3-F1
#
_entry.id   AF-A0A7U6LXH3-F1
#
_cell.length_a   1.000
_cell.length_b   1.000
_cell.length_c   1.000
_cell.angle_alpha   90.00
_cell.angle_beta   90.00
_cell.angle_gamma   90.00
#
_symmetry.space_group_name_H-M   'P 1'
#
loop_
_entity.id
_entity.type
_entity.pdbx_description
1 polymer ?
#
loop_
_entity_poly.entity_id
_entity_poly.type
_entity_poly.pdbx_seq_one_letter_code
_entity_poly.pdbx_strand_id
1 'polypeptide(L)'
;MKVLFLVQKEQRAILDRLYDGVAANCECDLRWLSSDDQRNLRRYFKREVQVERYDRIVFFLRFKQEIRQVAFIRTVPNLVILEHDAYQNYIPCKYTGKFSAHYRQLPWARVISSGYMVSERLRQEGFDAVFVPKGYDEQLLADQGRERDIELAFVGSVNSVAYSGRKALLDELGQVENLLVTRTKSGEDYCNTLNRIRFFVSADVGMGEYMIKNFEAMACGCVLLAYDQGEEENRALGLRDMHNVVFYDNIPTLQEKLRRLRADPELARQIAENGRHLAVSRFSFAAVGRSIVDHMRPALRPHPPLLCMAAVAPEAGHLNKSFHAQERVVEGRLSQCGGSPVRFSNESDVTLVVTSCGRFDLLKDTLESFDRYNTAPIREVFITEDSGDDAVHAAVPEHWKPHCKVFVNRPKLGQLPSIDLAYSHVKTPYIFHCEDDWHFYRQGFVEDSRAILDMSPNLLQVVAAQSCSRPGHP
;
A
#
# COMPACT_ATOMS: atom_id res chain seq x y z
N MET A 1 17.87 -19.75 4.87
CA MET A 1 17.14 -18.47 4.84
C MET A 1 15.96 -18.61 5.78
N LYS A 2 15.97 -17.86 6.87
CA LYS A 2 14.93 -17.82 7.89
C LYS A 2 13.90 -16.76 7.56
N VAL A 3 12.64 -17.15 7.45
CA VAL A 3 11.55 -16.33 6.94
C VAL A 3 10.45 -16.21 7.98
N LEU A 4 10.07 -14.99 8.34
CA LEU A 4 8.80 -14.75 9.03
C LEU A 4 7.72 -14.57 7.98
N PHE A 5 6.76 -15.49 7.89
CA PHE A 5 5.68 -15.42 6.91
C PHE A 5 4.36 -15.09 7.58
N LEU A 6 3.90 -13.84 7.41
CA LEU A 6 2.65 -13.36 8.00
C LEU A 6 1.50 -13.50 7.00
N VAL A 7 0.53 -14.34 7.33
CA VAL A 7 -0.65 -14.62 6.49
C VAL A 7 -1.94 -14.25 7.22
N GLN A 8 -3.03 -14.11 6.46
CA GLN A 8 -4.34 -13.76 7.01
C GLN A 8 -5.01 -14.97 7.67
N LYS A 9 -5.44 -14.84 8.93
CA LYS A 9 -6.28 -15.85 9.60
C LYS A 9 -7.63 -16.02 8.92
N GLU A 10 -8.30 -14.92 8.61
CA GLU A 10 -9.57 -14.96 7.88
C GLU A 10 -9.33 -14.88 6.37
N GLN A 11 -9.21 -16.04 5.73
CA GLN A 11 -8.96 -16.16 4.30
C GLN A 11 -10.23 -16.02 3.45
N ARG A 12 -10.06 -15.55 2.21
CA ARG A 12 -11.12 -15.53 1.17
C ARG A 12 -11.02 -16.71 0.20
N ALA A 13 -9.83 -17.22 -0.01
CA ALA A 13 -9.51 -18.41 -0.79
C ALA A 13 -8.59 -19.29 0.05
N ILE A 14 -8.73 -20.61 -0.08
CA ILE A 14 -7.91 -21.57 0.68
C ILE A 14 -6.53 -21.59 0.05
N LEU A 15 -5.53 -21.09 0.78
CA LEU A 15 -4.14 -20.98 0.29
C LEU A 15 -3.13 -21.72 1.19
N ASP A 16 -3.64 -22.53 2.13
CA ASP A 16 -2.83 -23.23 3.14
C ASP A 16 -1.71 -24.05 2.49
N ARG A 17 -2.02 -24.75 1.40
CA ARG A 17 -1.04 -25.55 0.64
C ARG A 17 -0.01 -24.71 -0.10
N LEU A 18 -0.34 -23.48 -0.50
CA LEU A 18 0.66 -22.54 -1.00
C LEU A 18 1.65 -22.18 0.12
N TYR A 19 1.16 -21.99 1.35
CA TYR A 19 2.01 -21.69 2.49
C TYR A 19 2.89 -22.87 2.86
N ASP A 20 2.36 -24.09 2.80
CA ASP A 20 3.15 -25.33 2.93
C ASP A 20 4.25 -25.40 1.87
N GLY A 21 3.92 -25.06 0.61
CA GLY A 21 4.89 -24.99 -0.48
C GLY A 21 6.02 -24.00 -0.21
N VAL A 22 5.72 -22.83 0.35
CA VAL A 22 6.74 -21.87 0.80
C VAL A 22 7.56 -22.46 1.96
N ALA A 23 6.90 -23.00 2.98
CA ALA A 23 7.53 -23.53 4.18
C ALA A 23 8.43 -24.75 3.90
N ALA A 24 8.12 -25.54 2.88
CA ALA A 24 8.96 -26.67 2.46
C ALA A 24 10.31 -26.24 1.84
N ASN A 25 10.45 -24.97 1.45
CA ASN A 25 11.62 -24.47 0.71
C ASN A 25 12.49 -23.47 1.50
N CYS A 26 12.10 -23.12 2.73
CA CYS A 26 12.88 -22.25 3.62
C CYS A 26 12.65 -22.59 5.10
N GLU A 27 13.45 -22.01 6.02
CA GLU A 27 13.14 -22.11 7.46
C GLU A 27 12.02 -21.10 7.76
N CYS A 28 10.77 -21.56 7.73
CA CYS A 28 9.59 -20.71 7.76
C CYS A 28 8.93 -20.66 9.15
N ASP A 29 8.89 -19.48 9.75
CA ASP A 29 8.00 -19.14 10.86
C ASP A 29 6.69 -18.59 10.29
N LEU A 30 5.75 -19.50 9.99
CA LEU A 30 4.43 -19.16 9.46
C LEU A 30 3.49 -18.73 10.59
N ARG A 31 2.96 -17.51 10.48
CA ARG A 31 2.06 -16.94 11.49
C ARG A 31 0.77 -16.40 10.88
N TRP A 32 -0.33 -16.77 11.51
CA TRP A 32 -1.67 -16.43 11.10
C TRP A 32 -2.18 -15.24 11.89
N LEU A 33 -2.30 -14.08 11.24
CA LEU A 33 -2.74 -12.85 11.89
C LEU A 33 -4.25 -12.68 11.78
N SER A 34 -4.88 -12.53 12.94
CA SER A 34 -6.28 -12.11 13.04
C SER A 34 -6.49 -10.74 12.41
N SER A 35 -7.74 -10.41 12.07
CA SER A 35 -8.11 -9.05 11.65
C SER A 35 -7.66 -7.99 12.67
N ASP A 36 -7.58 -8.33 13.96
CA ASP A 36 -7.19 -7.42 15.04
C ASP A 36 -5.69 -7.18 15.07
N ASP A 37 -4.89 -8.23 14.92
CA ASP A 37 -3.44 -8.11 14.79
C ASP A 37 -3.05 -7.35 13.52
N GLN A 38 -3.75 -7.60 12.40
CA GLN A 38 -3.53 -6.86 11.15
C GLN A 38 -3.87 -5.37 11.27
N ARG A 39 -4.84 -4.97 12.10
CA ARG A 39 -5.19 -3.56 12.31
C ARG A 39 -4.12 -2.79 13.10
N ASN A 40 -3.23 -3.49 13.80
CA ASN A 40 -2.15 -2.88 14.57
C ASN A 40 -0.89 -3.75 14.53
N LEU A 41 -0.23 -3.76 13.38
CA LEU A 41 1.01 -4.49 13.14
C LEU A 41 2.11 -4.02 14.09
N ARG A 42 2.19 -2.73 14.43
CA ARG A 42 3.15 -2.22 15.42
C ARG A 42 3.01 -2.94 16.77
N ARG A 43 1.77 -3.07 17.27
CA ARG A 43 1.49 -3.78 18.53
C ARG A 43 1.85 -5.25 18.42
N TYR A 44 1.50 -5.90 17.31
CA TYR A 44 1.83 -7.30 17.06
C TYR A 44 3.34 -7.52 17.06
N PHE A 45 4.08 -6.72 16.30
CA PHE A 45 5.54 -6.82 16.19
C PHE A 45 6.23 -6.59 17.54
N LYS A 46 5.82 -5.56 18.29
CA LYS A 46 6.38 -5.30 19.62
C LYS A 46 6.21 -6.48 20.59
N ARG A 47 5.11 -7.23 20.46
CA ARG A 47 4.79 -8.35 21.35
C ARG A 47 5.44 -9.66 20.90
N GLU A 48 5.45 -9.92 19.59
CA GLU A 48 5.68 -11.27 19.06
C GLU A 48 6.94 -11.40 18.18
N VAL A 49 7.52 -10.30 17.71
CA VAL A 49 8.52 -10.33 16.63
C VAL A 49 9.84 -9.68 17.05
N GLN A 50 10.92 -10.46 16.97
CA GLN A 50 12.31 -9.95 16.99
C GLN A 50 12.81 -9.94 15.55
N VAL A 51 12.85 -8.77 14.93
CA VAL A 51 13.05 -8.62 13.48
C VAL A 51 14.44 -9.07 13.03
N GLU A 52 15.44 -8.97 13.90
CA GLU A 52 16.84 -9.30 13.66
C GLU A 52 17.08 -10.80 13.44
N ARG A 53 16.10 -11.64 13.80
CA ARG A 53 16.18 -13.10 13.62
C ARG A 53 15.84 -13.56 12.21
N TYR A 54 15.31 -12.70 11.36
CA TYR A 54 14.77 -13.11 10.06
C TYR A 54 15.57 -12.50 8.92
N ASP A 55 15.97 -13.36 7.99
CA ASP A 55 16.57 -12.95 6.71
C ASP A 55 15.52 -12.26 5.83
N ARG A 56 14.25 -12.66 5.94
CA ARG A 56 13.11 -12.07 5.22
C ARG A 56 11.88 -11.99 6.13
N ILE A 57 11.14 -10.90 6.01
CA ILE A 57 9.82 -10.73 6.60
C ILE A 57 8.82 -10.59 5.45
N VAL A 58 7.89 -11.53 5.34
CA VAL A 58 6.95 -11.64 4.23
C VAL A 58 5.57 -11.26 4.69
N PHE A 59 4.99 -10.23 4.06
CA PHE A 59 3.60 -9.86 4.24
C PHE A 59 2.77 -10.47 3.12
N PHE A 60 1.81 -11.30 3.50
CA PHE A 60 0.67 -11.63 2.66
C PHE A 60 -0.61 -11.31 3.43
N LEU A 61 -0.79 -10.02 3.69
CA LEU A 61 -1.82 -9.47 4.56
C LEU A 61 -2.86 -8.71 3.72
N ARG A 62 -3.82 -8.08 4.38
CA ARG A 62 -4.83 -7.28 3.69
C ARG A 62 -4.26 -5.90 3.39
N PHE A 63 -4.12 -5.58 2.10
CA PHE A 63 -3.69 -4.26 1.66
C PHE A 63 -4.45 -3.10 2.32
N LYS A 64 -5.77 -3.23 2.54
CA LYS A 64 -6.58 -2.21 3.23
C LYS A 64 -6.14 -1.90 4.68
N GLN A 65 -5.49 -2.84 5.35
CA GLN A 65 -4.93 -2.67 6.68
C GLN A 65 -3.48 -2.19 6.61
N GLU A 66 -2.70 -2.72 5.68
CA GLU A 66 -1.30 -2.35 5.47
C GLU A 66 -1.14 -0.88 5.08
N ILE A 67 -1.95 -0.41 4.12
CA ILE A 67 -1.86 0.97 3.59
C ILE A 67 -2.03 2.04 4.69
N ARG A 68 -2.73 1.73 5.78
CA ARG A 68 -2.99 2.63 6.91
C ARG A 68 -1.84 2.70 7.92
N GLN A 69 -0.85 1.83 7.77
CA GLN A 69 0.20 1.61 8.76
C GLN A 69 1.60 1.79 8.17
N VAL A 70 1.70 2.47 7.03
CA VAL A 70 2.97 2.69 6.31
C VAL A 70 4.07 3.28 7.20
N ALA A 71 3.73 4.17 8.14
CA ALA A 71 4.70 4.72 9.10
C ALA A 71 5.38 3.66 9.97
N PHE A 72 4.67 2.59 10.33
CA PHE A 72 5.27 1.44 11.01
C PHE A 72 5.95 0.48 10.03
N ILE A 73 5.29 0.15 8.90
CA ILE A 73 5.84 -0.80 7.92
C ILE A 73 7.21 -0.31 7.41
N ARG A 74 7.39 1.02 7.35
CA ARG A 74 8.67 1.62 6.99
C ARG A 74 9.84 1.25 7.91
N THR A 75 9.56 0.82 9.14
CA THR A 75 10.59 0.36 10.09
C THR A 75 10.90 -1.13 9.99
N VAL A 76 10.24 -1.86 9.08
CA VAL A 76 10.42 -3.30 8.93
C VAL A 76 11.56 -3.55 7.93
N PRO A 77 12.71 -4.10 8.36
CA PRO A 77 13.80 -4.46 7.48
C PRO A 77 13.46 -5.72 6.68
N ASN A 78 14.25 -6.01 5.63
CA ASN A 78 14.17 -7.27 4.90
C ASN A 78 12.77 -7.62 4.36
N LEU A 79 11.98 -6.60 4.02
CA LEU A 79 10.55 -6.72 3.72
C LEU A 79 10.31 -7.25 2.31
N VAL A 80 9.47 -8.27 2.22
CA VAL A 80 8.88 -8.79 0.99
C VAL A 80 7.36 -8.71 1.11
N ILE A 81 6.68 -8.20 0.09
CA ILE A 81 5.22 -8.11 0.03
C ILE A 81 4.76 -9.06 -1.08
N LEU A 82 4.04 -10.12 -0.70
CA LEU A 82 3.36 -11.00 -1.65
C LEU A 82 1.96 -10.43 -1.90
N GLU A 83 1.67 -10.03 -3.13
CA GLU A 83 0.44 -9.31 -3.46
C GLU A 83 -0.24 -9.87 -4.71
N HIS A 84 -1.44 -10.43 -4.51
CA HIS A 84 -2.27 -11.02 -5.56
C HIS A 84 -3.32 -10.06 -6.13
N ASP A 85 -3.52 -8.90 -5.50
CA ASP A 85 -4.52 -7.89 -5.86
C ASP A 85 -3.87 -6.60 -6.45
N ALA A 86 -2.55 -6.58 -6.68
CA ALA A 86 -1.82 -5.39 -7.15
C ALA A 86 -2.31 -4.87 -8.51
N TYR A 87 -2.91 -5.72 -9.34
CA TYR A 87 -3.53 -5.33 -10.61
C TYR A 87 -4.60 -4.23 -10.43
N GLN A 88 -5.26 -4.19 -9.27
CA GLN A 88 -6.26 -3.17 -8.91
C GLN A 88 -5.68 -1.75 -8.91
N ASN A 89 -4.36 -1.60 -8.85
CA ASN A 89 -3.66 -0.34 -9.02
C ASN A 89 -3.91 0.30 -10.39
N TYR A 90 -4.04 -0.53 -11.43
CA TYR A 90 -4.02 -0.11 -12.83
C TYR A 90 -5.39 -0.13 -13.51
N ILE A 91 -6.43 -0.49 -12.78
CA ILE A 91 -7.81 -0.51 -13.28
C ILE A 91 -8.68 0.50 -12.51
N PRO A 92 -9.77 1.01 -13.09
CA PRO A 92 -10.70 1.88 -12.39
C PRO A 92 -11.39 1.16 -11.22
N CYS A 93 -10.99 1.47 -9.98
CA CYS A 93 -11.59 0.94 -8.76
C CYS A 93 -11.19 1.79 -7.55
N LYS A 94 -11.58 1.36 -6.33
CA LYS A 94 -11.22 2.07 -5.10
C LYS A 94 -9.71 2.04 -4.75
N TYR A 95 -8.90 1.24 -5.44
CA TYR A 95 -7.45 1.13 -5.25
C TYR A 95 -6.61 1.65 -6.42
N THR A 96 -7.22 2.29 -7.42
CA THR A 96 -6.50 2.92 -8.52
C THR A 96 -5.38 3.82 -7.98
N GLY A 97 -4.14 3.56 -8.41
CA GLY A 97 -2.92 4.25 -7.99
C GLY A 97 -2.48 4.07 -6.53
N LYS A 98 -3.25 3.35 -5.69
CA LYS A 98 -2.98 3.26 -4.24
C LYS A 98 -1.84 2.31 -3.90
N PHE A 99 -1.64 1.23 -4.66
CA PHE A 99 -0.50 0.33 -4.46
C PHE A 99 0.80 1.06 -4.80
N SER A 100 0.88 1.72 -5.95
CA SER A 100 2.04 2.55 -6.30
C SER A 100 2.35 3.61 -5.25
N ALA A 101 1.32 4.33 -4.77
CA ALA A 101 1.50 5.33 -3.71
C ALA A 101 2.01 4.73 -2.39
N HIS A 102 1.61 3.50 -2.08
CA HIS A 102 2.12 2.77 -0.91
C HIS A 102 3.58 2.34 -1.11
N TYR A 103 3.90 1.71 -2.24
CA TYR A 103 5.24 1.18 -2.52
C TYR A 103 6.29 2.27 -2.71
N ARG A 104 5.92 3.48 -3.16
CA ARG A 104 6.84 4.65 -3.17
C ARG A 104 7.38 4.99 -1.78
N GLN A 105 6.64 4.65 -0.73
CA GLN A 105 7.06 4.87 0.65
C GLN A 105 7.87 3.69 1.20
N LEU A 106 7.97 2.59 0.44
CA LEU A 106 8.68 1.36 0.76
C LEU A 106 9.69 0.95 -0.35
N PRO A 107 10.56 1.86 -0.87
CA PRO A 107 11.38 1.62 -2.06
C PRO A 107 12.41 0.49 -1.94
N TRP A 108 12.66 -0.01 -0.73
CA TRP A 108 13.54 -1.15 -0.47
C TRP A 108 12.81 -2.51 -0.51
N ALA A 109 11.47 -2.49 -0.34
CA ALA A 109 10.68 -3.70 -0.25
C ALA A 109 10.60 -4.36 -1.63
N ARG A 110 10.72 -5.69 -1.65
CA ARG A 110 10.42 -6.46 -2.86
C ARG A 110 8.93 -6.81 -2.91
N VAL A 111 8.29 -6.52 -4.03
CA VAL A 111 6.90 -6.89 -4.29
C VAL A 111 6.88 -8.13 -5.18
N ILE A 112 6.35 -9.24 -4.68
CA ILE A 112 6.07 -10.43 -5.48
C ILE A 112 4.61 -10.31 -5.95
N SER A 113 4.41 -10.09 -7.24
CA SER A 113 3.07 -9.91 -7.84
C SER A 113 2.70 -11.07 -8.77
N SER A 114 1.41 -11.34 -8.85
CA SER A 114 0.85 -12.45 -9.61
C SER A 114 0.62 -12.23 -11.10
N GLY A 115 0.71 -10.98 -11.56
CA GLY A 115 0.58 -10.62 -12.97
C GLY A 115 1.94 -10.25 -13.54
N TYR A 116 2.30 -10.77 -14.70
CA TYR A 116 3.58 -10.45 -15.34
C TYR A 116 3.59 -8.98 -15.74
N MET A 117 2.57 -8.50 -16.45
CA MET A 117 2.45 -7.11 -16.87
C MET A 117 2.27 -6.15 -15.69
N VAL A 118 1.63 -6.60 -14.61
CA VAL A 118 1.56 -5.84 -13.35
C VAL A 118 2.96 -5.67 -12.77
N SER A 119 3.77 -6.73 -12.76
CA SER A 119 5.16 -6.69 -12.31
C SER A 119 6.04 -5.80 -13.20
N GLU A 120 5.87 -5.85 -14.53
CA GLU A 120 6.56 -4.96 -15.47
C GLU A 120 6.25 -3.49 -15.18
N ARG A 121 4.97 -3.14 -15.01
CA ARG A 121 4.56 -1.76 -14.70
C ARG A 121 5.13 -1.28 -13.37
N LEU A 122 5.10 -2.12 -12.34
CA LEU A 122 5.73 -1.79 -11.05
C LEU A 122 7.24 -1.56 -11.19
N ARG A 123 7.94 -2.34 -12.04
CA ARG A 123 9.37 -2.12 -12.33
C ARG A 123 9.61 -0.83 -13.11
N GLN A 124 8.76 -0.50 -14.08
CA GLN A 124 8.82 0.77 -14.83
C GLN A 124 8.60 1.98 -13.91
N GLU A 125 7.79 1.83 -12.86
CA GLU A 125 7.63 2.83 -11.79
C GLU A 125 8.79 2.89 -10.79
N GLY A 126 9.78 1.99 -10.93
CA GLY A 126 11.00 1.98 -10.14
C GLY A 126 10.99 1.05 -8.92
N PHE A 127 9.94 0.26 -8.70
CA PHE A 127 9.87 -0.68 -7.57
C PHE A 127 10.70 -1.97 -7.81
N ASP A 128 11.16 -2.61 -6.73
CA ASP A 128 11.71 -3.98 -6.82
C ASP A 128 10.52 -4.94 -6.91
N ALA A 129 10.04 -5.20 -8.13
CA ALA A 129 8.90 -6.09 -8.35
C ALA A 129 9.29 -7.33 -9.14
N VAL A 130 8.81 -8.49 -8.72
CA VAL A 130 9.06 -9.79 -9.36
C VAL A 130 7.75 -10.52 -9.62
N PHE A 131 7.70 -11.26 -10.71
CA PHE A 131 6.52 -12.01 -11.13
C PHE A 131 6.57 -13.43 -10.59
N VAL A 132 5.53 -13.85 -9.86
CA VAL A 132 5.27 -15.24 -9.54
C VAL A 132 3.78 -15.50 -9.72
N PRO A 133 3.36 -16.36 -10.66
CA PRO A 133 1.95 -16.52 -11.00
C PRO A 133 1.15 -17.13 -9.85
N LYS A 134 -0.18 -16.98 -9.91
CA LYS A 134 -1.08 -17.79 -9.08
C LYS A 134 -0.94 -19.26 -9.48
N GLY A 135 -1.35 -20.15 -8.58
CA GLY A 135 -1.34 -21.59 -8.78
C GLY A 135 -2.67 -22.24 -8.43
N TYR A 136 -2.67 -23.54 -8.24
CA TYR A 136 -3.82 -24.29 -7.75
C TYR A 136 -3.38 -25.31 -6.68
N ASP A 137 -4.32 -25.77 -5.87
CA ASP A 137 -4.08 -26.82 -4.87
C ASP A 137 -4.10 -28.20 -5.54
N GLU A 138 -2.92 -28.76 -5.78
CA GLU A 138 -2.74 -30.05 -6.44
C GLU A 138 -3.21 -31.26 -5.62
N GLN A 139 -3.43 -31.11 -4.31
CA GLN A 139 -3.95 -32.20 -3.48
C GLN A 139 -5.48 -32.24 -3.50
N LEU A 140 -6.11 -31.09 -3.72
CA LEU A 140 -7.56 -30.94 -3.72
C LEU A 140 -8.17 -31.03 -5.13
N LEU A 141 -7.47 -30.47 -6.12
CA LEU A 141 -7.98 -30.26 -7.47
C LEU A 141 -7.18 -31.09 -8.47
N ALA A 142 -7.85 -32.08 -9.05
CA ALA A 142 -7.31 -32.91 -10.10
C ALA A 142 -8.43 -33.31 -11.06
N ASP A 143 -8.04 -33.64 -12.29
CA ASP A 143 -8.91 -34.32 -13.24
C ASP A 143 -9.21 -35.74 -12.74
N GLN A 144 -10.50 -36.05 -12.62
CA GLN A 144 -11.02 -37.32 -12.12
C GLN A 144 -11.50 -38.24 -13.26
N GLY A 145 -11.32 -37.83 -14.53
CA GLY A 145 -11.73 -38.62 -15.69
C GLY A 145 -13.24 -38.88 -15.76
N ARG A 146 -14.03 -37.99 -15.15
CA ARG A 146 -15.49 -38.09 -15.10
C ARG A 146 -16.13 -37.60 -16.40
N GLU A 147 -17.39 -37.99 -16.60
CA GLU A 147 -18.22 -37.39 -17.65
C GLU A 147 -18.38 -35.89 -17.40
N ARG A 148 -18.22 -35.10 -18.46
CA ARG A 148 -18.37 -33.63 -18.44
C ARG A 148 -19.74 -33.25 -18.99
N ASP A 149 -20.75 -33.33 -18.14
CA ASP A 149 -22.17 -33.10 -18.47
C ASP A 149 -22.57 -31.61 -18.50
N ILE A 150 -21.70 -30.70 -18.06
CA ILE A 150 -21.89 -29.26 -18.15
C ILE A 150 -21.04 -28.74 -19.32
N GLU A 151 -21.69 -28.34 -20.42
CA GLU A 151 -20.98 -27.90 -21.62
C GLU A 151 -20.16 -26.62 -21.36
N LEU A 152 -20.81 -25.53 -20.93
CA LEU A 152 -20.21 -24.20 -20.81
C LEU A 152 -20.54 -23.59 -19.45
N ALA A 153 -19.53 -23.21 -18.67
CA ALA A 153 -19.78 -22.67 -17.34
C ALA A 153 -18.76 -21.64 -16.86
N PHE A 154 -19.24 -20.74 -16.01
CA PHE A 154 -18.44 -19.90 -15.13
C PHE A 154 -18.77 -20.24 -13.68
N VAL A 155 -17.74 -20.47 -12.85
CA VAL A 155 -17.91 -20.71 -11.41
C VAL A 155 -17.35 -19.54 -10.61
N GLY A 156 -18.22 -18.76 -9.96
CA GLY A 156 -17.80 -17.74 -9.00
C GLY A 156 -18.72 -16.57 -8.74
N SER A 157 -18.17 -15.56 -8.06
CA SER A 157 -18.88 -14.34 -7.72
C SER A 157 -18.89 -13.31 -8.86
N VAL A 158 -20.05 -12.67 -9.03
CA VAL A 158 -20.30 -11.55 -9.95
C VAL A 158 -20.58 -10.23 -9.21
N ASN A 159 -20.54 -10.23 -7.87
CA ASN A 159 -21.07 -9.15 -7.02
C ASN A 159 -20.02 -8.12 -6.55
N SER A 160 -19.01 -7.76 -7.34
CA SER A 160 -18.06 -6.68 -6.94
C SER A 160 -17.83 -5.65 -8.04
N VAL A 161 -17.65 -4.39 -7.62
CA VAL A 161 -17.48 -3.22 -8.50
C VAL A 161 -16.25 -3.35 -9.42
N ALA A 162 -15.18 -4.02 -8.96
CA ALA A 162 -14.01 -4.32 -9.79
C ALA A 162 -14.29 -5.35 -10.92
N TYR A 163 -15.53 -5.85 -11.01
CA TYR A 163 -15.98 -6.88 -11.96
C TYR A 163 -17.10 -6.40 -12.89
N SER A 164 -17.25 -5.09 -13.10
CA SER A 164 -18.28 -4.57 -14.03
C SER A 164 -18.17 -5.21 -15.42
N GLY A 165 -16.96 -5.34 -15.96
CA GLY A 165 -16.70 -6.03 -17.24
C GLY A 165 -17.05 -7.52 -17.22
N ARG A 166 -16.77 -8.23 -16.11
CA ARG A 166 -17.13 -9.65 -15.95
C ARG A 166 -18.63 -9.87 -16.00
N LYS A 167 -19.41 -9.08 -15.24
CA LYS A 167 -20.86 -9.26 -15.19
C LYS A 167 -21.46 -8.98 -16.57
N ALA A 168 -21.06 -7.89 -17.22
CA ALA A 168 -21.52 -7.55 -18.56
C ALA A 168 -21.23 -8.68 -19.56
N LEU A 169 -19.99 -9.18 -19.58
CA LEU A 169 -19.60 -10.30 -20.44
C LEU A 169 -20.42 -11.57 -20.20
N LEU A 170 -20.61 -11.96 -18.93
CA LEU A 170 -21.35 -13.18 -18.59
C LEU A 170 -22.85 -13.04 -18.90
N ASP A 171 -23.43 -11.87 -18.67
CA ASP A 171 -24.83 -11.59 -19.00
C ASP A 171 -25.06 -11.64 -20.52
N GLU A 172 -24.17 -11.01 -21.31
CA GLU A 172 -24.26 -11.00 -22.78
C GLU A 172 -24.00 -12.41 -23.37
N LEU A 173 -22.98 -13.13 -22.87
CA LEU A 173 -22.71 -14.50 -23.29
C LEU A 173 -23.88 -15.43 -22.95
N GLY A 174 -24.51 -15.27 -21.79
CA GLY A 174 -25.68 -16.05 -21.38
C GLY A 174 -26.95 -15.78 -22.19
N GLN A 175 -27.00 -14.70 -22.99
CA GLN A 175 -28.10 -14.46 -23.94
C GLN A 175 -27.95 -15.24 -25.24
N VAL A 176 -26.71 -15.60 -25.61
CA VAL A 176 -26.39 -16.20 -26.91
C VAL A 176 -25.85 -17.63 -26.81
N GLU A 177 -25.47 -18.07 -25.62
CA GLU A 177 -25.00 -19.42 -25.32
C GLU A 177 -25.67 -19.96 -24.04
N ASN A 178 -25.81 -21.29 -23.94
CA ASN A 178 -26.34 -21.95 -22.73
C ASN A 178 -25.26 -21.99 -21.62
N LEU A 179 -24.93 -20.82 -21.08
CA LEU A 179 -23.90 -20.63 -20.06
C LEU A 179 -24.45 -20.89 -18.65
N LEU A 180 -23.85 -21.85 -17.93
CA LEU A 180 -24.09 -22.00 -16.50
C LEU A 180 -23.22 -21.02 -15.70
N VAL A 181 -23.85 -20.04 -15.06
CA VAL A 181 -23.19 -19.16 -14.07
C VAL A 181 -23.57 -19.62 -12.67
N THR A 182 -22.61 -20.17 -11.92
CA THR A 182 -22.89 -20.76 -10.60
C THR A 182 -21.85 -20.42 -9.53
N ARG A 183 -22.13 -20.79 -8.28
CA ARG A 183 -21.23 -20.74 -7.13
C ARG A 183 -21.24 -22.08 -6.43
N THR A 184 -20.09 -22.46 -5.89
CA THR A 184 -19.94 -23.69 -5.10
C THR A 184 -19.36 -23.35 -3.73
N LYS A 185 -19.47 -24.29 -2.79
CA LYS A 185 -18.58 -24.27 -1.64
C LYS A 185 -17.16 -24.64 -2.09
N SER A 186 -16.15 -24.11 -1.40
CA SER A 186 -14.76 -24.52 -1.60
C SER A 186 -14.57 -26.00 -1.22
N GLY A 187 -13.47 -26.61 -1.67
CA GLY A 187 -13.19 -28.01 -1.37
C GLY A 187 -13.78 -28.95 -2.41
N GLU A 188 -14.35 -30.05 -1.95
CA GLU A 188 -14.85 -31.15 -2.77
C GLU A 188 -15.97 -30.72 -3.74
N ASP A 189 -16.93 -29.90 -3.29
CA ASP A 189 -18.01 -29.39 -4.14
C ASP A 189 -17.48 -28.62 -5.36
N TYR A 190 -16.43 -27.82 -5.15
CA TYR A 190 -15.79 -27.06 -6.22
C TYR A 190 -15.05 -27.98 -7.18
N CYS A 191 -14.25 -28.92 -6.66
CA CYS A 191 -13.55 -29.93 -7.46
C CYS A 191 -14.51 -30.75 -8.33
N ASN A 192 -15.60 -31.23 -7.72
CA ASN A 192 -16.65 -31.99 -8.40
C ASN A 192 -17.32 -31.17 -9.51
N THR A 193 -17.57 -29.88 -9.27
CA THR A 193 -18.17 -29.00 -10.28
C THR A 193 -17.22 -28.76 -11.45
N LEU A 194 -15.93 -28.49 -11.19
CA LEU A 194 -14.94 -28.33 -12.26
C LEU A 194 -14.81 -29.60 -13.11
N ASN A 195 -14.82 -30.78 -12.48
CA ASN A 195 -14.75 -32.07 -13.19
C ASN A 195 -15.96 -32.38 -14.08
N ARG A 196 -17.08 -31.67 -13.90
CA ARG A 196 -18.28 -31.78 -14.75
C ARG A 196 -18.28 -30.81 -15.93
N ILE A 197 -17.41 -29.80 -15.92
CA ILE A 197 -17.40 -28.73 -16.92
C ILE A 197 -16.51 -29.11 -18.10
N ARG A 198 -17.02 -28.96 -19.33
CA ARG A 198 -16.24 -29.14 -20.57
C ARG A 198 -15.47 -27.86 -20.93
N PHE A 199 -16.18 -26.74 -21.09
CA PHE A 199 -15.61 -25.44 -21.41
C PHE A 199 -15.79 -24.50 -20.20
N PHE A 200 -14.69 -24.18 -19.53
CA PHE A 200 -14.69 -23.21 -18.44
C PHE A 200 -14.44 -21.81 -18.99
N VAL A 201 -15.39 -20.90 -18.77
CA VAL A 201 -15.27 -19.50 -19.17
C VAL A 201 -14.58 -18.72 -18.06
N SER A 202 -13.47 -18.07 -18.38
CA SER A 202 -12.78 -17.13 -17.52
C SER A 202 -13.07 -15.70 -17.95
N ALA A 203 -13.87 -15.03 -17.13
CA ALA A 203 -14.33 -13.66 -17.33
C ALA A 203 -13.47 -12.66 -16.54
N ASP A 204 -12.15 -12.70 -16.73
CA ASP A 204 -11.17 -11.82 -16.09
C ASP A 204 -10.95 -10.53 -16.91
N VAL A 205 -12.05 -9.91 -17.37
CA VAL A 205 -12.04 -8.79 -18.32
C VAL A 205 -11.27 -7.59 -17.74
N GLY A 206 -10.24 -7.15 -18.47
CA GLY A 206 -9.48 -5.95 -18.16
C GLY A 206 -8.61 -6.02 -16.90
N MET A 207 -8.32 -7.21 -16.38
CA MET A 207 -7.51 -7.36 -15.15
C MET A 207 -6.00 -7.27 -15.41
N GLY A 208 -5.53 -7.59 -16.61
CA GLY A 208 -4.11 -7.62 -16.95
C GLY A 208 -3.34 -8.76 -16.29
N GLU A 209 -4.05 -9.77 -15.77
CA GLU A 209 -3.49 -11.00 -15.20
C GLU A 209 -4.55 -12.12 -15.19
N TYR A 210 -4.12 -13.35 -14.97
CA TYR A 210 -5.01 -14.51 -14.83
C TYR A 210 -5.29 -14.84 -13.36
N MET A 211 -6.57 -15.04 -13.05
CA MET A 211 -7.00 -15.43 -11.70
C MET A 211 -6.79 -16.92 -11.42
N ILE A 212 -6.77 -17.27 -10.14
CA ILE A 212 -6.54 -18.64 -9.62
C ILE A 212 -7.36 -19.72 -10.35
N LYS A 213 -8.61 -19.40 -10.68
CA LYS A 213 -9.57 -20.31 -11.31
C LYS A 213 -9.18 -20.80 -12.69
N ASN A 214 -8.36 -20.04 -13.41
CA ASN A 214 -7.83 -20.47 -14.71
C ASN A 214 -6.99 -21.73 -14.52
N PHE A 215 -6.08 -21.71 -13.55
CA PHE A 215 -5.19 -22.82 -13.23
C PHE A 215 -5.96 -24.01 -12.62
N GLU A 216 -6.93 -23.72 -11.75
CA GLU A 216 -7.82 -24.73 -11.15
C GLU A 216 -8.64 -25.47 -12.23
N ALA A 217 -9.25 -24.74 -13.17
CA ALA A 217 -10.02 -25.32 -14.26
C ALA A 217 -9.15 -26.15 -15.22
N MET A 218 -7.97 -25.64 -15.59
CA MET A 218 -7.01 -26.38 -16.40
C MET A 218 -6.55 -27.67 -15.71
N ALA A 219 -6.21 -27.61 -14.43
CA ALA A 219 -5.77 -28.77 -13.65
C ALA A 219 -6.86 -29.84 -13.51
N CYS A 220 -8.13 -29.42 -13.40
CA CYS A 220 -9.30 -30.30 -13.43
C CYS A 220 -9.71 -30.75 -14.84
N GLY A 221 -8.93 -30.43 -15.88
CA GLY A 221 -9.12 -30.93 -17.25
C GLY A 221 -10.20 -30.21 -18.08
N CYS A 222 -10.63 -29.02 -17.68
CA CYS A 222 -11.49 -28.20 -18.52
C CYS A 222 -10.72 -27.65 -19.73
N VAL A 223 -11.39 -27.46 -20.86
CA VAL A 223 -10.91 -26.51 -21.86
C VAL A 223 -11.14 -25.11 -21.30
N LEU A 224 -10.07 -24.38 -21.05
CA LEU A 224 -10.14 -23.00 -20.57
C LEU A 224 -10.41 -22.05 -21.74
N LEU A 225 -11.58 -21.40 -21.74
CA LEU A 225 -11.86 -20.24 -22.57
C LEU A 225 -11.53 -18.99 -21.75
N ALA A 226 -10.48 -18.26 -22.07
CA ALA A 226 -10.03 -17.13 -21.25
C ALA A 226 -10.00 -15.81 -22.00
N TYR A 227 -10.42 -14.74 -21.31
CA TYR A 227 -10.22 -13.39 -21.81
C TYR A 227 -8.71 -13.13 -22.03
N ASP A 228 -8.35 -12.63 -23.20
CA ASP A 228 -6.95 -12.37 -23.56
C ASP A 228 -6.38 -11.20 -22.73
N GLN A 229 -5.26 -11.43 -22.04
CA GLN A 229 -4.59 -10.42 -21.22
C GLN A 229 -3.40 -9.76 -21.94
N GLY A 230 -3.15 -10.13 -23.20
CA GLY A 230 -2.07 -9.63 -24.02
C GLY A 230 -0.89 -10.59 -24.15
N GLU A 231 -0.16 -10.47 -25.25
CA GLU A 231 0.86 -11.43 -25.67
C GLU A 231 1.95 -11.68 -24.61
N GLU A 232 2.42 -10.63 -23.94
CA GLU A 232 3.50 -10.74 -22.95
C GLU A 232 3.07 -11.51 -21.69
N GLU A 233 1.88 -11.24 -21.17
CA GLU A 233 1.28 -11.98 -20.04
C GLU A 233 1.12 -13.47 -20.41
N ASN A 234 0.55 -13.72 -21.59
CA ASN A 234 0.31 -15.07 -22.09
C ASN A 234 1.61 -15.86 -22.23
N ARG A 235 2.63 -15.22 -22.82
CA ARG A 235 3.95 -15.83 -23.03
C ARG A 235 4.64 -16.15 -21.70
N ALA A 236 4.58 -15.26 -20.72
CA ALA A 236 5.18 -15.49 -19.39
C ALA A 236 4.61 -16.75 -18.70
N LEU A 237 3.32 -17.00 -18.88
CA LEU A 237 2.62 -18.19 -18.38
C LEU A 237 2.77 -19.41 -19.30
N GLY A 238 3.29 -19.26 -20.52
CA GLY A 238 3.35 -20.33 -21.52
C GLY A 238 1.99 -20.70 -22.10
N LEU A 239 1.01 -19.79 -22.00
CA LEU A 239 -0.30 -19.94 -22.57
C LEU A 239 -0.26 -19.67 -24.08
N ARG A 240 -0.90 -20.54 -24.86
CA ARG A 240 -0.92 -20.49 -26.33
C ARG A 240 -2.33 -20.77 -26.82
N ASP A 241 -2.87 -19.79 -27.54
CA ASP A 241 -4.21 -19.85 -28.12
C ASP A 241 -4.41 -21.10 -28.97
N MET A 242 -5.58 -21.73 -28.85
CA MET A 242 -5.97 -22.96 -29.53
C MET A 242 -4.99 -24.14 -29.36
N HIS A 243 -4.09 -24.09 -28.38
CA HIS A 243 -3.15 -25.17 -28.06
C HIS A 243 -3.30 -25.69 -26.64
N ASN A 244 -3.29 -24.81 -25.63
CA ASN A 244 -3.46 -25.18 -24.21
C ASN A 244 -4.49 -24.29 -23.48
N VAL A 245 -4.99 -23.27 -24.18
CA VAL A 245 -6.05 -22.34 -23.76
C VAL A 245 -6.72 -21.82 -25.02
N VAL A 246 -7.93 -21.30 -24.91
CA VAL A 246 -8.66 -20.66 -26.00
C VAL A 246 -8.89 -19.20 -25.61
N PHE A 247 -8.18 -18.28 -26.27
CA PHE A 247 -8.31 -16.87 -25.99
C PHE A 247 -9.50 -16.25 -26.71
N TYR A 248 -10.12 -15.27 -26.08
CA TYR A 248 -11.10 -14.40 -26.71
C TYR A 248 -10.99 -12.99 -26.13
N ASP A 249 -11.39 -11.99 -26.92
CA ASP A 249 -11.43 -10.58 -26.55
C ASP A 249 -12.86 -10.01 -26.64
N ASN A 250 -13.74 -10.71 -27.35
CA ASN A 250 -15.16 -10.42 -27.52
C ASN A 250 -15.98 -11.71 -27.72
N ILE A 251 -17.31 -11.58 -27.59
CA ILE A 251 -18.24 -12.72 -27.71
C ILE A 251 -18.26 -13.36 -29.10
N PRO A 252 -18.26 -12.61 -30.22
CA PRO A 252 -18.19 -13.21 -31.55
C PRO A 252 -16.98 -14.15 -31.74
N THR A 253 -15.80 -13.74 -31.25
CA THR A 253 -14.59 -14.57 -31.29
C THR A 253 -14.73 -15.81 -30.42
N LEU A 254 -15.31 -15.68 -29.22
CA LEU A 254 -15.61 -16.81 -28.35
C LEU A 254 -16.54 -17.81 -29.05
N GLN A 255 -17.65 -17.34 -29.65
CA GLN A 255 -18.62 -18.20 -30.32
C GLN A 255 -18.06 -18.90 -31.55
N GLU A 256 -17.23 -18.22 -32.34
CA GLU A 256 -16.54 -18.83 -33.48
C GLU A 256 -15.65 -19.99 -33.02
N LYS A 257 -14.81 -19.75 -32.00
CA LYS A 257 -13.93 -20.78 -31.45
C LYS A 257 -14.73 -21.90 -30.77
N LEU A 258 -15.80 -21.58 -30.04
CA LEU A 258 -16.67 -22.57 -29.42
C LEU A 258 -17.38 -23.45 -30.47
N ARG A 259 -17.87 -22.88 -31.58
CA ARG A 259 -18.43 -23.64 -32.71
C ARG A 259 -17.40 -24.61 -33.29
N ARG A 260 -16.16 -24.16 -33.47
CA ARG A 260 -15.06 -25.04 -33.92
C ARG A 260 -14.81 -26.20 -32.95
N LEU A 261 -14.79 -25.94 -31.65
CA LEU A 261 -14.56 -26.96 -30.62
C LEU A 261 -15.73 -27.93 -30.44
N ARG A 262 -16.96 -27.49 -30.74
CA ARG A 262 -18.15 -28.34 -30.81
C ARG A 262 -18.08 -29.28 -32.03
N ALA A 263 -17.61 -28.76 -33.17
CA ALA A 263 -17.45 -29.52 -34.40
C ALA A 263 -16.25 -30.48 -34.38
N ASP A 264 -15.22 -30.19 -33.58
CA ASP A 264 -14.02 -31.00 -33.42
C ASP A 264 -13.75 -31.35 -31.94
N PRO A 265 -14.39 -32.42 -31.42
CA PRO A 265 -14.19 -32.86 -30.04
C PRO A 265 -12.75 -33.30 -29.72
N GLU A 266 -12.01 -33.76 -30.72
CA GLU A 266 -10.63 -34.21 -30.56
C GLU A 266 -9.70 -33.02 -30.34
N LEU A 267 -9.89 -31.93 -31.08
CA LEU A 267 -9.21 -30.65 -30.80
C LEU A 267 -9.51 -30.15 -29.38
N ALA A 268 -10.76 -30.21 -28.95
CA ALA A 268 -11.12 -29.82 -27.58
C ALA A 268 -10.40 -30.68 -26.53
N ARG A 269 -10.33 -32.01 -26.74
CA ARG A 269 -9.60 -32.94 -25.88
C ARG A 269 -8.11 -32.59 -25.81
N GLN A 270 -7.46 -32.35 -26.95
CA GLN A 270 -6.05 -31.99 -27.03
C GLN A 270 -5.74 -30.68 -26.30
N ILE A 271 -6.60 -29.66 -26.45
CA ILE A 271 -6.42 -28.37 -25.76
C ILE A 271 -6.55 -28.55 -24.25
N ALA A 272 -7.55 -29.29 -23.78
CA ALA A 272 -7.71 -29.61 -22.36
C ALA A 272 -6.50 -30.36 -21.79
N GLU A 273 -5.99 -31.35 -22.50
CA GLU A 273 -4.82 -32.14 -22.07
C GLU A 273 -3.55 -31.30 -21.99
N ASN A 274 -3.29 -30.46 -23.01
CA ASN A 274 -2.15 -29.55 -23.01
C ASN A 274 -2.27 -28.51 -21.89
N GLY A 275 -3.48 -27.98 -21.66
CA GLY A 275 -3.77 -27.06 -20.57
C GLY A 275 -3.52 -27.70 -19.20
N ARG A 276 -4.06 -28.90 -18.98
CA ARG A 276 -3.83 -29.68 -17.76
C ARG A 276 -2.35 -29.99 -17.55
N HIS A 277 -1.64 -30.43 -18.59
CA HIS A 277 -0.20 -30.71 -18.52
C HIS A 277 0.59 -29.45 -18.13
N LEU A 278 0.28 -28.29 -18.72
CA LEU A 278 0.89 -27.02 -18.34
C LEU A 278 0.61 -26.68 -16.86
N ALA A 279 -0.64 -26.81 -16.41
CA ALA A 279 -1.03 -26.53 -15.03
C ALA A 279 -0.28 -27.42 -14.03
N VAL A 280 -0.33 -28.74 -14.23
CA VAL A 280 0.32 -29.73 -13.36
C VAL A 280 1.85 -29.54 -13.32
N SER A 281 2.47 -29.20 -14.44
CA SER A 281 3.93 -29.06 -14.52
C SER A 281 4.47 -27.75 -13.94
N ARG A 282 3.68 -26.68 -13.87
CA ARG A 282 4.18 -25.33 -13.52
C ARG A 282 3.43 -24.61 -12.40
N PHE A 283 2.15 -24.90 -12.20
CA PHE A 283 1.25 -24.06 -11.41
C PHE A 283 0.70 -24.74 -10.16
N SER A 284 1.24 -25.90 -9.76
CA SER A 284 0.94 -26.47 -8.44
C SER A 284 1.39 -25.53 -7.33
N PHE A 285 0.69 -25.53 -6.20
CA PHE A 285 1.07 -24.70 -5.06
C PHE A 285 2.44 -25.08 -4.49
N ALA A 286 2.87 -26.34 -4.59
CA ALA A 286 4.26 -26.70 -4.29
C ALA A 286 5.27 -25.98 -5.21
N ALA A 287 5.02 -25.97 -6.52
CA ALA A 287 5.91 -25.32 -7.50
C ALA A 287 5.91 -23.80 -7.35
N VAL A 288 4.73 -23.20 -7.17
CA VAL A 288 4.58 -21.75 -6.93
C VAL A 288 5.24 -21.36 -5.61
N GLY A 289 5.01 -22.11 -4.53
CA GLY A 289 5.63 -21.86 -3.22
C GLY A 289 7.17 -21.91 -3.28
N ARG A 290 7.73 -22.87 -4.01
CA ARG A 290 9.17 -22.89 -4.31
C ARG A 290 9.62 -21.64 -5.08
N SER A 291 8.89 -21.25 -6.13
CA SER A 291 9.21 -20.06 -6.93
C SER A 291 9.20 -18.77 -6.10
N ILE A 292 8.25 -18.62 -5.17
CA ILE A 292 8.22 -17.51 -4.22
C ILE A 292 9.54 -17.46 -3.42
N VAL A 293 9.98 -18.60 -2.87
CA VAL A 293 11.23 -18.66 -2.11
C VAL A 293 12.45 -18.36 -2.98
N ASP A 294 12.50 -18.90 -4.19
CA ASP A 294 13.62 -18.66 -5.11
C ASP A 294 13.74 -17.17 -5.46
N HIS A 295 12.63 -16.44 -5.59
CA HIS A 295 12.61 -14.98 -5.81
C HIS A 295 12.87 -14.14 -4.54
N MET A 296 12.79 -14.74 -3.35
CA MET A 296 13.20 -14.11 -2.09
C MET A 296 14.72 -14.21 -1.85
N ARG A 297 15.40 -15.21 -2.42
CA ARG A 297 16.83 -15.47 -2.19
C ARG A 297 17.76 -14.32 -2.62
N PRO A 298 17.59 -13.69 -3.81
CA PRO A 298 18.43 -12.57 -4.20
C PRO A 298 18.38 -11.44 -3.17
N ALA A 299 19.47 -10.70 -3.03
CA ALA A 299 19.55 -9.56 -2.11
C ALA A 299 18.37 -8.59 -2.35
N LEU A 300 17.81 -8.08 -1.26
CA LEU A 300 16.86 -6.98 -1.33
C LEU A 300 17.64 -5.67 -1.46
N ARG A 301 16.95 -4.63 -1.94
CA ARG A 301 17.50 -3.27 -1.89
C ARG A 301 17.80 -2.88 -0.43
N PRO A 302 18.86 -2.09 -0.18
CA PRO A 302 19.18 -1.65 1.18
C PRO A 302 18.00 -0.94 1.83
N HIS A 303 17.67 -1.32 3.07
CA HIS A 303 16.72 -0.58 3.89
C HIS A 303 17.33 0.79 4.20
N PRO A 304 16.72 1.90 3.78
CA PRO A 304 17.30 3.21 3.99
C PRO A 304 17.15 3.62 5.46
N PRO A 305 18.11 4.40 5.99
CA PRO A 305 18.01 4.91 7.35
C PRO A 305 16.66 5.59 7.55
N LEU A 306 16.02 5.39 8.70
CA LEU A 306 14.66 5.90 8.96
C LEU A 306 14.53 7.43 8.78
N LEU A 307 15.65 8.14 8.84
CA LEU A 307 15.80 9.58 8.58
C LEU A 307 15.70 9.98 7.09
N CYS A 308 15.87 9.05 6.14
CA CYS A 308 16.00 9.30 4.70
C CYS A 308 14.68 9.28 3.91
N MET A 309 13.52 9.28 4.57
CA MET A 309 12.26 8.89 3.92
C MET A 309 11.11 9.89 4.09
N ALA A 310 11.38 11.18 3.89
CA ALA A 310 10.29 12.14 3.68
C ALA A 310 9.69 11.96 2.27
N ALA A 311 8.36 12.03 2.16
CA ALA A 311 7.62 11.76 0.93
C ALA A 311 7.92 12.80 -0.16
N VAL A 312 8.13 12.35 -1.40
CA VAL A 312 8.24 13.20 -2.60
C VAL A 312 6.85 13.69 -3.00
N ALA A 313 6.66 15.00 -3.11
CA ALA A 313 5.49 15.64 -3.74
C ALA A 313 5.89 16.23 -5.11
N PRO A 314 4.95 16.39 -6.07
CA PRO A 314 5.25 16.91 -7.40
C PRO A 314 5.45 18.43 -7.40
N GLU A 315 6.26 18.89 -8.35
CA GLU A 315 6.76 20.27 -8.50
C GLU A 315 5.68 21.36 -8.55
N ALA A 316 5.93 22.46 -7.82
CA ALA A 316 5.40 23.78 -8.11
C ALA A 316 6.44 24.84 -7.71
N GLY A 317 6.56 25.89 -8.53
CA GLY A 317 7.68 26.83 -8.58
C GLY A 317 7.97 27.66 -7.33
N HIS A 318 9.19 28.21 -7.33
CA HIS A 318 9.82 29.10 -6.36
C HIS A 318 8.90 29.88 -5.41
N LEU A 319 8.74 29.37 -4.17
CA LEU A 319 8.23 30.11 -3.01
C LEU A 319 8.97 29.64 -1.74
N ASN A 320 9.07 30.52 -0.74
CA ASN A 320 9.78 30.28 0.54
C ASN A 320 9.25 29.02 1.26
N LYS A 321 10.16 28.27 1.89
CA LYS A 321 9.88 27.00 2.59
C LYS A 321 9.17 27.27 3.94
N SER A 322 7.98 26.71 4.16
CA SER A 322 7.13 26.94 5.35
C SER A 322 6.80 25.62 6.08
N PHE A 323 6.18 25.66 7.26
CA PHE A 323 5.67 24.49 7.99
C PHE A 323 4.25 24.78 8.55
N HIS A 324 3.37 23.80 8.73
CA HIS A 324 2.07 23.98 9.40
C HIS A 324 1.60 22.68 10.08
N ALA A 325 0.99 22.78 11.28
CA ALA A 325 0.10 21.75 11.84
C ALA A 325 -0.80 22.30 12.97
N GLN A 326 -2.06 21.83 13.01
CA GLN A 326 -3.05 22.04 14.08
C GLN A 326 -3.01 20.88 15.11
N GLU A 327 -3.08 21.18 16.41
CA GLU A 327 -3.99 20.56 17.43
C GLU A 327 -3.51 20.55 18.91
N ARG A 328 -4.53 20.38 19.78
CA ARG A 328 -4.67 20.57 21.24
C ARG A 328 -3.96 19.58 22.19
N VAL A 329 -3.72 20.11 23.39
CA VAL A 329 -3.05 19.54 24.58
C VAL A 329 -3.76 18.34 25.24
N VAL A 330 -2.96 17.34 25.68
CA VAL A 330 -3.31 16.37 26.74
C VAL A 330 -2.20 16.36 27.80
N GLU A 331 -2.56 16.67 29.04
CA GLU A 331 -1.65 16.71 30.20
C GLU A 331 -1.06 15.34 30.55
N GLY A 332 0.27 15.27 30.61
CA GLY A 332 1.01 14.13 31.13
C GLY A 332 2.35 14.59 31.73
N ARG A 333 2.57 14.30 33.01
CA ARG A 333 3.73 14.74 33.81
C ARG A 333 5.07 14.41 33.11
N LEU A 334 5.85 15.44 32.80
CA LEU A 334 7.20 15.35 32.26
C LEU A 334 8.26 15.55 33.36
N SER A 335 9.24 14.65 33.37
CA SER A 335 10.44 14.67 34.20
C SER A 335 11.37 15.84 33.82
N GLN A 336 11.90 16.54 34.81
CA GLN A 336 12.81 17.68 34.65
C GLN A 336 14.17 17.26 34.08
N CYS A 337 14.43 17.59 32.81
CA CYS A 337 15.77 17.71 32.26
C CYS A 337 16.00 19.19 31.90
N GLY A 338 17.09 19.79 32.42
CA GLY A 338 17.38 21.22 32.30
C GLY A 338 17.64 21.65 30.86
N GLY A 339 16.66 22.31 30.24
CA GLY A 339 16.82 23.03 28.98
C GLY A 339 17.55 24.36 29.19
N SER A 340 18.32 24.79 28.19
CA SER A 340 18.85 26.16 28.13
C SER A 340 17.87 27.03 27.34
N PRO A 341 17.69 28.33 27.70
CA PRO A 341 16.78 29.23 27.00
C PRO A 341 17.17 29.41 25.53
N VAL A 342 16.21 29.80 24.69
CA VAL A 342 16.44 30.06 23.27
C VAL A 342 17.55 31.09 23.08
N ARG A 343 18.44 30.80 22.11
CA ARG A 343 19.50 31.71 21.71
C ARG A 343 19.03 32.54 20.52
N PHE A 344 18.88 33.85 20.71
CA PHE A 344 18.64 34.76 19.60
C PHE A 344 19.96 35.17 18.94
N SER A 345 20.00 35.17 17.60
CA SER A 345 21.18 35.57 16.83
C SER A 345 20.80 36.24 15.51
N ASN A 346 21.42 37.38 15.21
CA ASN A 346 21.25 38.08 13.93
C ASN A 346 21.79 37.28 12.74
N GLU A 347 22.63 36.28 12.99
CA GLU A 347 23.20 35.36 11.99
C GLU A 347 22.33 34.12 11.76
N SER A 348 21.26 33.92 12.55
CA SER A 348 20.33 32.82 12.32
C SER A 348 19.59 32.98 11.00
N ASP A 349 19.38 31.84 10.35
CA ASP A 349 18.61 31.66 9.13
C ASP A 349 17.20 31.08 9.39
N VAL A 350 16.73 31.12 10.64
CA VAL A 350 15.40 30.65 11.06
C VAL A 350 14.63 31.76 11.76
N THR A 351 13.40 32.03 11.31
CA THR A 351 12.42 32.88 12.00
C THR A 351 11.31 32.01 12.57
N LEU A 352 10.93 32.24 13.83
CA LEU A 352 9.77 31.58 14.44
C LEU A 352 8.49 32.37 14.14
N VAL A 353 7.46 31.71 13.65
CA VAL A 353 6.12 32.27 13.43
C VAL A 353 5.11 31.51 14.28
N VAL A 354 4.31 32.24 15.07
CA VAL A 354 3.25 31.66 15.90
C VAL A 354 1.92 32.31 15.59
N THR A 355 0.89 31.51 15.29
CA THR A 355 -0.47 32.01 15.13
C THR A 355 -1.31 31.75 16.38
N SER A 356 -1.98 32.78 16.89
CA SER A 356 -2.77 32.76 18.12
C SER A 356 -4.14 33.40 17.92
N CYS A 357 -5.15 32.95 18.68
CA CYS A 357 -6.47 33.61 18.72
C CYS A 357 -7.11 33.49 20.10
N GLY A 358 -6.78 34.41 21.01
CA GLY A 358 -7.41 34.53 22.34
C GLY A 358 -7.13 33.39 23.31
N ARG A 359 -6.20 32.47 23.01
CA ARG A 359 -5.82 31.33 23.86
C ARG A 359 -4.47 31.58 24.56
N PHE A 360 -4.36 32.68 25.31
CA PHE A 360 -3.06 33.16 25.82
C PHE A 360 -2.37 32.22 26.81
N ASP A 361 -3.12 31.41 27.56
CA ASP A 361 -2.52 30.39 28.44
C ASP A 361 -1.80 29.31 27.62
N LEU A 362 -2.41 28.85 26.52
CA LEU A 362 -1.80 27.87 25.62
C LEU A 362 -0.61 28.49 24.86
N LEU A 363 -0.75 29.74 24.43
CA LEU A 363 0.35 30.46 23.78
C LEU A 363 1.55 30.53 24.72
N LYS A 364 1.32 30.86 25.99
CA LYS A 364 2.38 30.90 27.00
C LYS A 364 3.05 29.54 27.15
N ASP A 365 2.29 28.45 27.28
CA ASP A 365 2.83 27.09 27.36
C ASP A 365 3.64 26.71 26.10
N THR A 366 3.17 27.14 24.93
CA THR A 366 3.87 26.95 23.65
C THR A 366 5.22 27.64 23.65
N LEU A 367 5.25 28.93 24.01
CA LEU A 367 6.47 29.73 24.02
C LEU A 367 7.46 29.24 25.09
N GLU A 368 6.98 28.88 26.29
CA GLU A 368 7.82 28.37 27.37
C GLU A 368 8.40 26.98 27.07
N SER A 369 7.62 26.08 26.46
CA SER A 369 8.13 24.77 26.05
C SER A 369 9.10 24.90 24.87
N PHE A 370 8.82 25.79 23.90
CA PHE A 370 9.78 26.10 22.84
C PHE A 370 11.07 26.66 23.42
N ASP A 371 11.00 27.61 24.35
CA ASP A 371 12.16 28.23 25.01
C ASP A 371 13.03 27.21 25.72
N ARG A 372 12.40 26.20 26.33
CA ARG A 372 13.09 25.13 27.06
C ARG A 372 13.76 24.10 26.15
N TYR A 373 13.12 23.72 25.06
CA TYR A 373 13.52 22.56 24.26
C TYR A 373 14.20 22.92 22.93
N ASN A 374 14.03 24.13 22.41
CA ASN A 374 14.70 24.52 21.17
C ASN A 374 16.21 24.68 21.39
N THR A 375 16.99 24.08 20.51
CA THR A 375 18.46 24.18 20.51
C THR A 375 19.01 25.04 19.38
N ALA A 376 18.21 25.33 18.35
CA ALA A 376 18.63 26.11 17.20
C ALA A 376 18.66 27.62 17.52
N PRO A 377 19.62 28.38 16.98
CA PRO A 377 19.56 29.84 17.08
C PRO A 377 18.37 30.38 16.29
N ILE A 378 17.62 31.32 16.84
CA ILE A 378 16.47 31.97 16.19
C ILE A 378 16.79 33.42 15.89
N ARG A 379 16.41 33.93 14.71
CA ARG A 379 16.67 35.31 14.31
C ARG A 379 15.71 36.27 15.00
N GLU A 380 14.42 36.03 14.78
CA GLU A 380 13.33 36.84 15.27
C GLU A 380 12.06 35.99 15.39
N VAL A 381 11.08 36.51 16.11
CA VAL A 381 9.79 35.86 16.35
C VAL A 381 8.67 36.78 15.87
N PHE A 382 7.75 36.21 15.10
CA PHE A 382 6.51 36.86 14.72
C PHE A 382 5.31 36.13 15.33
N ILE A 383 4.52 36.84 16.12
CA ILE A 383 3.28 36.30 16.68
C ILE A 383 2.13 37.06 16.04
N THR A 384 1.20 36.37 15.39
CA THR A 384 -0.04 36.99 14.90
C THR A 384 -1.17 36.59 15.82
N GLU A 385 -1.85 37.58 16.38
CA GLU A 385 -2.94 37.42 17.32
C GLU A 385 -4.22 37.96 16.69
N ASP A 386 -5.20 37.08 16.49
CA ASP A 386 -6.41 37.41 15.73
C ASP A 386 -7.66 37.67 16.59
N SER A 387 -7.55 37.67 17.92
CA SER A 387 -8.65 38.04 18.83
C SER A 387 -8.84 39.55 18.92
N GLY A 388 -7.77 40.32 18.68
CA GLY A 388 -7.75 41.78 18.83
C GLY A 388 -7.52 42.23 20.28
N ASP A 389 -6.95 41.37 21.13
CA ASP A 389 -6.69 41.64 22.53
C ASP A 389 -5.18 41.78 22.80
N ASP A 390 -4.78 42.94 23.31
CA ASP A 390 -3.39 43.27 23.60
C ASP A 390 -2.82 42.49 24.80
N ALA A 391 -3.65 41.73 25.54
CA ALA A 391 -3.19 40.85 26.60
C ALA A 391 -2.21 39.75 26.12
N VAL A 392 -2.15 39.48 24.81
CA VAL A 392 -1.15 38.59 24.19
C VAL A 392 0.29 38.99 24.52
N HIS A 393 0.56 40.28 24.73
CA HIS A 393 1.90 40.76 25.07
C HIS A 393 2.39 40.21 26.43
N ALA A 394 1.47 39.81 27.31
CA ALA A 394 1.80 39.21 28.60
C ALA A 394 2.18 37.72 28.48
N ALA A 395 1.86 37.05 27.36
CA ALA A 395 2.25 35.66 27.11
C ALA A 395 3.71 35.54 26.62
N VAL A 396 4.30 36.63 26.10
CA VAL A 396 5.66 36.63 25.55
C VAL A 396 6.71 36.68 26.68
N PRO A 397 7.67 35.73 26.74
CA PRO A 397 8.75 35.78 27.73
C PRO A 397 9.55 37.08 27.67
N GLU A 398 9.97 37.61 28.83
CA GLU A 398 10.66 38.92 28.91
C GLU A 398 11.92 38.98 28.03
N HIS A 399 12.72 37.91 27.98
CA HIS A 399 13.93 37.86 27.17
C HIS A 399 13.65 37.74 25.66
N TRP A 400 12.42 37.43 25.25
CA TRP A 400 12.02 37.37 23.84
C TRP A 400 11.56 38.74 23.32
N LYS A 401 11.09 39.65 24.18
CA LYS A 401 10.50 40.94 23.77
C LYS A 401 11.37 41.76 22.80
N PRO A 402 12.70 41.85 22.96
CA PRO A 402 13.55 42.57 21.99
C PRO A 402 13.60 41.92 20.60
N HIS A 403 13.26 40.64 20.50
CA HIS A 403 13.36 39.83 19.28
C HIS A 403 11.99 39.41 18.73
N CYS A 404 10.89 39.80 19.39
CA CYS A 404 9.54 39.38 19.08
C CYS A 404 8.68 40.55 18.65
N LYS A 405 8.08 40.46 17.46
CA LYS A 405 7.05 41.40 17.00
C LYS A 405 5.70 40.71 17.00
N VAL A 406 4.76 41.30 17.74
CA VAL A 406 3.38 40.82 17.82
C VAL A 406 2.50 41.68 16.92
N PHE A 407 1.70 41.04 16.08
CA PHE A 407 0.67 41.65 15.25
C PHE A 407 -0.68 41.37 15.88
N VAL A 408 -1.27 42.36 16.53
CA VAL A 408 -2.65 42.28 17.05
C VAL A 408 -3.61 42.76 15.97
N ASN A 409 -4.35 41.85 15.38
CA ASN A 409 -5.18 42.14 14.22
C ASN A 409 -6.50 42.83 14.63
N ARG A 410 -6.76 43.99 14.02
CA ARG A 410 -7.98 44.78 14.21
C ARG A 410 -8.45 45.33 12.85
N PRO A 411 -9.56 44.84 12.27
CA PRO A 411 -10.42 43.73 12.72
C PRO A 411 -9.73 42.37 12.58
N LYS A 412 -10.38 41.29 13.05
CA LYS A 412 -9.92 39.91 12.84
C LYS A 412 -9.71 39.63 11.36
N LEU A 413 -8.57 39.06 11.00
CA LEU A 413 -8.17 38.74 9.63
C LEU A 413 -8.49 37.30 9.23
N GLY A 414 -8.62 36.39 10.21
CA GLY A 414 -8.66 34.95 9.96
C GLY A 414 -7.26 34.33 9.78
N GLN A 415 -7.19 33.00 9.74
CA GLN A 415 -5.92 32.27 9.81
C GLN A 415 -5.00 32.55 8.61
N LEU A 416 -5.46 32.34 7.37
CA LEU A 416 -4.61 32.49 6.19
C LEU A 416 -4.06 33.93 6.03
N PRO A 417 -4.88 34.99 6.13
CA PRO A 417 -4.35 36.35 5.98
C PRO A 417 -3.45 36.77 7.15
N SER A 418 -3.62 36.19 8.35
CA SER A 418 -2.69 36.36 9.46
C SER A 418 -1.33 35.74 9.15
N ILE A 419 -1.31 34.54 8.57
CA ILE A 419 -0.08 33.87 8.13
C ILE A 419 0.63 34.71 7.06
N ASP A 420 -0.11 35.20 6.06
CA ASP A 420 0.44 36.06 5.00
C ASP A 420 1.06 37.34 5.58
N LEU A 421 0.41 37.95 6.58
CA LEU A 421 0.94 39.11 7.29
C LEU A 421 2.27 38.78 8.00
N ALA A 422 2.34 37.68 8.74
CA ALA A 422 3.58 37.26 9.39
C ALA A 422 4.68 36.99 8.36
N TYR A 423 4.37 36.20 7.31
CA TYR A 423 5.34 35.76 6.31
C TYR A 423 5.88 36.92 5.47
N SER A 424 5.07 37.97 5.24
CA SER A 424 5.53 39.19 4.56
C SER A 424 6.66 39.93 5.30
N HIS A 425 6.85 39.66 6.60
CA HIS A 425 7.92 40.23 7.41
C HIS A 425 9.14 39.32 7.55
N VAL A 426 9.02 38.05 7.18
CA VAL A 426 10.11 37.08 7.28
C VAL A 426 11.18 37.35 6.23
N LYS A 427 12.44 37.42 6.67
CA LYS A 427 13.60 37.61 5.80
C LYS A 427 14.55 36.42 5.79
N THR A 428 14.32 35.43 6.64
CA THR A 428 15.15 34.23 6.75
C THR A 428 14.80 33.19 5.68
N PRO A 429 15.78 32.36 5.26
CA PRO A 429 15.53 31.22 4.38
C PRO A 429 14.56 30.18 4.95
N TYR A 430 14.53 30.02 6.29
CA TYR A 430 13.68 29.07 6.97
C TYR A 430 12.69 29.74 7.91
N ILE A 431 11.46 29.23 7.93
CA ILE A 431 10.42 29.59 8.90
C ILE A 431 10.16 28.36 9.77
N PHE A 432 10.25 28.49 11.09
CA PHE A 432 9.63 27.52 12.00
C PHE A 432 8.24 28.04 12.37
N HIS A 433 7.17 27.36 11.98
CA HIS A 433 5.80 27.83 12.20
C HIS A 433 5.03 26.86 13.10
N CYS A 434 4.33 27.39 14.11
CA CYS A 434 3.40 26.63 14.95
C CYS A 434 2.16 27.43 15.38
N GLU A 435 1.15 26.74 15.88
CA GLU A 435 -0.02 27.38 16.51
C GLU A 435 0.21 27.60 18.02
N ASP A 436 -0.69 28.35 18.65
CA ASP A 436 -0.67 28.67 20.08
C ASP A 436 -1.00 27.49 21.02
N ASP A 437 -1.15 26.26 20.54
CA ASP A 437 -1.46 25.07 21.36
C ASP A 437 -0.42 23.94 21.28
N TRP A 438 0.81 24.27 20.86
CA TRP A 438 1.91 23.32 20.76
C TRP A 438 2.62 23.09 22.11
N HIS A 439 3.10 21.86 22.33
CA HIS A 439 4.00 21.57 23.46
C HIS A 439 5.22 20.79 22.98
N PHE A 440 6.41 21.39 23.14
CA PHE A 440 7.68 20.76 22.76
C PHE A 440 8.19 19.85 23.88
N TYR A 441 8.71 18.67 23.52
CA TYR A 441 9.12 17.63 24.50
C TYR A 441 10.50 17.02 24.22
N ARG A 442 11.18 17.46 23.16
CA ARG A 442 12.51 16.97 22.77
C ARG A 442 13.35 18.12 22.22
N GLN A 443 14.67 17.99 22.28
CA GLN A 443 15.61 18.91 21.63
C GLN A 443 15.87 18.53 20.16
N GLY A 444 16.55 19.41 19.41
CA GLY A 444 17.04 19.15 18.05
C GLY A 444 15.97 19.19 16.95
N PHE A 445 14.73 19.55 17.26
CA PHE A 445 13.63 19.43 16.30
C PHE A 445 13.72 20.42 15.14
N VAL A 446 14.31 21.61 15.33
CA VAL A 446 14.51 22.60 14.26
C VAL A 446 15.63 22.13 13.33
N GLU A 447 16.73 21.64 13.90
CA GLU A 447 17.90 21.13 13.19
C GLU A 447 17.55 19.88 12.37
N ASP A 448 16.79 18.95 12.95
CA ASP A 448 16.27 17.77 12.24
C ASP A 448 15.40 18.17 11.04
N SER A 449 14.50 19.15 11.24
CA SER A 449 13.60 19.64 10.19
C SER A 449 14.38 20.32 9.07
N ARG A 450 15.38 21.11 9.44
CA ARG A 450 16.30 21.77 8.52
C ARG A 450 17.12 20.77 7.70
N ALA A 451 17.71 19.75 8.35
CA ALA A 451 18.51 18.75 7.67
C ALA A 451 17.72 18.06 6.55
N ILE A 452 16.43 17.80 6.76
CA ILE A 452 15.53 17.23 5.74
C ILE A 452 15.34 18.20 4.56
N LEU A 453 15.12 19.50 4.84
CA LEU A 453 14.95 20.52 3.81
C LEU A 453 16.24 20.80 3.02
N ASP A 454 17.40 20.72 3.66
CA ASP A 454 18.72 20.91 3.04
C ASP A 454 19.06 19.72 2.12
N MET A 455 18.75 18.48 2.53
CA MET A 455 19.01 17.28 1.75
C MET A 455 18.11 17.15 0.50
N SER A 456 16.95 17.82 0.50
CA SER A 456 15.98 17.72 -0.60
C SER A 456 15.56 19.12 -1.06
N PRO A 457 16.26 19.71 -2.06
CA PRO A 457 15.97 21.06 -2.52
C PRO A 457 14.51 21.24 -2.99
N ASN A 458 13.88 20.17 -3.47
CA ASN A 458 12.49 20.16 -3.96
C ASN A 458 11.42 20.11 -2.84
N LEU A 459 11.80 19.94 -1.56
CA LEU A 459 10.85 19.99 -0.45
C LEU A 459 10.61 21.43 0.00
N LEU A 460 9.34 21.83 0.02
CA LEU A 460 8.90 23.13 0.54
C LEU A 460 8.68 23.10 2.06
N GLN A 461 8.27 21.96 2.62
CA GLN A 461 7.87 21.86 4.02
C GLN A 461 8.11 20.46 4.62
N VAL A 462 8.31 20.42 5.94
CA VAL A 462 8.42 19.26 6.82
C VAL A 462 7.46 19.45 8.01
N VAL A 463 6.60 18.47 8.27
CA VAL A 463 5.64 18.55 9.38
C VAL A 463 6.18 17.76 10.57
N ALA A 464 6.32 18.41 11.73
CA ALA A 464 6.64 17.74 12.98
C ALA A 464 5.39 17.02 13.52
N ALA A 465 5.40 15.68 13.48
CA ALA A 465 4.28 14.86 13.98
C ALA A 465 4.53 14.37 15.41
N GLN A 466 3.50 14.40 16.26
CA GLN A 466 3.55 13.85 17.61
C GLN A 466 3.51 12.31 17.58
N SER A 467 4.23 11.68 18.51
CA SER A 467 4.10 10.25 18.79
C SER A 467 2.90 9.96 19.70
N CYS A 468 1.65 10.17 19.26
CA CYS A 468 0.52 9.41 19.82
C CYS A 468 -0.76 9.39 18.98
N SER A 469 -1.49 8.31 19.21
CA SER A 469 -2.71 7.83 18.59
C SER A 469 -3.98 8.62 18.93
N ARG A 470 -4.63 9.25 17.94
CA ARG A 470 -6.07 9.15 17.60
C ARG A 470 -6.42 10.17 16.50
N PRO A 471 -7.37 9.86 15.61
CA PRO A 471 -7.94 10.83 14.69
C PRO A 471 -9.13 11.56 15.36
N GLY A 472 -9.17 12.88 15.26
CA GLY A 472 -10.37 13.70 15.46
C GLY A 472 -10.16 15.02 14.72
N HIS A 473 -10.57 15.12 13.45
CA HIS A 473 -11.87 15.59 12.94
C HIS A 473 -11.91 17.12 12.74
N PRO A 474 -12.32 17.65 11.57
CA PRO A 474 -12.49 17.08 10.22
C PRO A 474 -11.22 17.09 9.37
#